data_AF-A0A0J6YG29-F1
#
_entry.id   AF-A0A0J6YG29-F1
#
_cell.length_a   1.000
_cell.length_b   1.000
_cell.length_c   1.000
_cell.angle_alpha   90.00
_cell.angle_beta   90.00
_cell.angle_gamma   90.00
#
_symmetry.space_group_name_H-M   'P 1'
#
loop_
_entity.id
_entity.type
_entity.pdbx_description
1 polymer ?
#
loop_
_entity_poly.entity_id
_entity_poly.type
_entity_poly.pdbx_seq_one_letter_code
_entity_poly.pdbx_strand_id
1 'polypeptide(L)'
;MGVPALFRWLSTKYPKIISAVVEELPQEIDGEEFPVDTTKPNPNGEEMDNLYLDMNGIVHPCTHPEGKPAPANEGEMMLEIFKYTDRVVNMVRPRKLLMIAVGFMTRELGRLPSDGYIILS
;
A
#
# COMPACT_ATOMS: atom_id res chain seq x y z
N MET A 1 -1.18 -12.56 -19.55
CA MET A 1 0.12 -12.64 -18.85
C MET A 1 -0.12 -12.12 -17.43
N GLY A 2 0.12 -12.91 -16.40
CA GLY A 2 -0.08 -12.45 -15.01
C GLY A 2 0.99 -11.45 -14.57
N VAL A 3 0.72 -10.71 -13.48
CA VAL A 3 1.66 -9.73 -12.90
C VAL A 3 3.08 -10.30 -12.71
N PRO A 4 3.29 -11.53 -12.20
CA PRO A 4 4.64 -12.08 -12.01
C PRO A 4 5.40 -12.32 -13.33
N ALA A 5 4.70 -12.72 -14.38
CA ALA A 5 5.31 -12.99 -15.69
C ALA A 5 5.76 -11.69 -16.37
N LEU A 6 4.94 -10.64 -16.27
CA LEU A 6 5.29 -9.32 -16.78
C LEU A 6 6.48 -8.72 -16.02
N PHE A 7 6.44 -8.78 -14.69
CA PHE A 7 7.52 -8.28 -13.85
C PHE A 7 8.84 -8.98 -14.15
N ARG A 8 8.85 -10.31 -14.28
CA ARG A 8 10.04 -11.08 -14.67
C ARG A 8 10.58 -10.69 -16.04
N TRP A 9 9.70 -10.49 -17.01
CA TRP A 9 10.11 -10.08 -18.35
C TRP A 9 10.76 -8.68 -18.34
N LEU A 10 10.14 -7.73 -17.63
CA LEU A 10 10.66 -6.37 -17.48
C LEU A 10 11.99 -6.33 -16.74
N SER A 11 12.11 -7.05 -15.62
CA SER A 11 13.33 -7.10 -14.82
C SER A 11 14.51 -7.70 -15.58
N THR A 12 14.25 -8.71 -16.42
CA THR A 12 15.28 -9.33 -17.26
C THR A 12 15.70 -8.42 -18.41
N LYS A 13 14.74 -7.73 -19.04
CA LYS A 13 15.00 -6.93 -20.25
C LYS A 13 15.58 -5.54 -19.92
N TYR A 14 15.17 -4.94 -18.81
CA TYR A 14 15.58 -3.60 -18.40
C TYR A 14 15.95 -3.58 -16.90
N PRO A 15 17.11 -4.15 -16.52
CA PRO A 15 17.45 -4.34 -15.10
C PRO A 15 17.55 -3.03 -14.30
N LYS A 16 17.77 -1.89 -14.97
CA LYS A 16 17.89 -0.57 -14.34
C LYS A 16 16.58 0.06 -13.89
N ILE A 17 15.42 -0.51 -14.26
CA ILE A 17 14.11 0.07 -13.90
C ILE A 17 13.66 -0.34 -12.48
N ILE A 18 14.34 -1.31 -11.88
CA ILE A 18 14.03 -1.80 -10.54
C ILE A 18 15.12 -1.31 -9.60
N SER A 19 14.71 -0.55 -8.61
CA SER A 19 15.56 -0.16 -7.48
C SER A 19 14.90 -0.63 -6.18
N ALA A 20 15.73 -1.02 -5.21
CA ALA A 20 15.23 -1.29 -3.87
C ALA A 20 14.87 0.03 -3.20
N VAL A 21 13.73 0.05 -2.51
CA VAL A 21 13.31 1.21 -1.73
C VAL A 21 14.07 1.21 -0.39
N VAL A 22 14.64 2.35 -0.04
CA VAL A 22 15.22 2.61 1.27
C VAL A 22 14.13 3.15 2.18
N GLU A 23 13.92 2.47 3.30
CA GLU A 23 12.90 2.79 4.31
C GLU A 23 13.59 3.18 5.62
N GLU A 24 13.18 4.31 6.20
CA GLU A 24 13.54 4.67 7.58
C GLU A 24 12.48 4.07 8.52
N LEU A 25 12.93 3.43 9.59
CA LEU A 25 12.05 2.85 10.60
C LEU A 25 11.92 3.79 11.80
N PRO A 26 10.78 3.79 12.52
CA PRO A 26 10.63 4.50 13.78
C PRO A 26 11.74 4.12 14.76
N GLN A 27 12.25 5.09 15.52
CA GLN A 27 13.28 4.87 16.52
C GLN A 27 12.66 4.74 17.90
N GLU A 28 13.08 3.76 18.68
CA GLU A 28 12.71 3.66 20.09
C GLU A 28 13.84 4.27 20.94
N ILE A 29 13.53 5.33 21.68
CA ILE A 29 14.46 5.97 22.61
C ILE A 29 13.78 6.01 23.97
N ASP A 30 14.42 5.41 24.98
CA ASP A 30 13.92 5.34 26.36
C ASP A 30 12.49 4.74 26.52
N GLY A 31 12.10 3.85 25.61
CA GLY A 31 10.79 3.20 25.59
C GLY A 31 9.67 4.03 24.95
N GLU A 32 10.00 5.20 24.38
CA GLU A 32 9.10 5.99 23.53
C GLU A 32 9.43 5.76 22.05
N GLU A 33 8.40 5.47 21.25
CA GLU A 33 8.52 5.38 19.79
C GLU A 33 8.47 6.77 19.15
N PHE A 34 9.57 7.15 18.52
CA PHE A 34 9.69 8.36 17.72
C PHE A 34 9.33 8.07 16.26
N PRO A 35 8.28 8.71 15.70
CA PRO A 35 7.88 8.49 14.32
C PRO A 35 8.92 9.00 13.34
N VAL A 36 8.89 8.45 12.13
CA VAL A 36 9.78 8.88 11.03
C VAL A 36 9.46 10.32 10.65
N ASP A 37 10.49 11.18 10.67
CA ASP A 37 10.38 12.56 10.23
C ASP A 37 10.38 12.63 8.69
N THR A 38 9.17 12.65 8.11
CA THR A 38 8.96 12.72 6.67
C THR A 38 9.24 14.11 6.08
N THR A 39 9.54 15.12 6.90
CA THR A 39 9.91 16.47 6.40
C THR A 39 11.34 16.51 5.86
N LYS A 40 12.19 15.58 6.29
CA LYS A 40 13.57 15.43 5.79
C LYS A 40 13.58 14.97 4.32
N PRO A 41 14.69 15.22 3.60
CA PRO A 41 14.87 14.70 2.24
C PRO A 41 14.62 13.20 2.14
N ASN A 42 14.08 12.74 1.01
CA ASN A 42 13.79 11.33 0.80
C ASN A 42 15.10 10.51 0.79
N PRO A 43 15.23 9.43 1.61
CA PRO A 43 16.44 8.60 1.66
C PRO A 43 16.76 7.89 0.33
N ASN A 44 15.80 7.78 -0.59
CA ASN A 44 16.00 7.24 -1.93
C ASN A 44 16.72 8.20 -2.88
N GLY A 45 16.97 9.46 -2.46
CA GLY A 45 17.65 10.48 -3.26
C GLY A 45 16.77 11.15 -4.32
N GLU A 46 15.51 10.74 -4.43
CA GLU A 46 14.52 11.30 -5.35
C GLU A 46 13.33 11.85 -4.56
N GLU A 47 12.96 13.10 -4.83
CA GLU A 47 11.78 13.72 -4.23
C GLU A 47 10.55 13.48 -5.12
N MET A 48 9.45 13.05 -4.51
CA MET A 48 8.19 12.84 -5.20
C MET A 48 7.22 13.96 -4.85
N ASP A 49 6.65 14.60 -5.86
CA ASP A 49 5.61 15.60 -5.65
C ASP A 49 4.26 14.96 -5.33
N ASN A 50 3.89 13.92 -6.09
CA ASN A 50 2.56 13.34 -6.07
C ASN A 50 2.65 11.82 -5.83
N LEU A 51 1.86 11.33 -4.89
CA LEU A 51 1.65 9.90 -4.64
C LEU A 51 0.19 9.54 -4.91
N TYR A 52 -0.03 8.52 -5.74
CA TYR A 52 -1.33 7.98 -6.07
C TYR A 52 -1.44 6.57 -5.47
N LEU A 53 -2.37 6.38 -4.55
CA LEU A 53 -2.62 5.11 -3.88
C LEU A 53 -3.90 4.47 -4.41
N ASP A 54 -3.79 3.24 -4.89
CA ASP A 54 -4.93 2.37 -5.17
C ASP A 54 -5.23 1.54 -3.93
N MET A 55 -6.33 1.86 -3.23
CA MET A 55 -6.71 1.19 -2.00
C MET A 55 -7.09 -0.26 -2.21
N ASN A 56 -7.48 -0.68 -3.43
CA ASN A 56 -7.78 -2.08 -3.69
C ASN A 56 -6.52 -2.95 -3.56
N GLY A 57 -5.35 -2.38 -3.89
CA GLY A 57 -4.04 -3.02 -3.70
C GLY A 57 -3.60 -3.10 -2.24
N ILE A 58 -4.19 -2.31 -1.32
CA ILE A 58 -3.86 -2.28 0.11
C ILE A 58 -4.86 -3.10 0.93
N VAL A 59 -6.16 -2.92 0.69
CA VAL A 59 -7.23 -3.59 1.44
C VAL A 59 -7.22 -5.11 1.24
N HIS A 60 -6.94 -5.59 0.03
CA HIS A 60 -6.93 -7.03 -0.24
C HIS A 60 -5.87 -7.78 0.60
N PRO A 61 -4.59 -7.37 0.62
CA PRO A 61 -3.60 -7.94 1.55
C PRO A 61 -3.95 -7.79 3.04
N CYS A 62 -4.57 -6.69 3.45
CA CYS A 62 -4.90 -6.45 4.86
C CYS A 62 -6.09 -7.27 5.38
N THR A 63 -7.00 -7.70 4.48
CA THR A 63 -8.14 -8.56 4.84
C THR A 63 -7.81 -10.05 4.77
N HIS A 64 -6.88 -10.44 3.90
CA HIS A 64 -6.45 -11.83 3.71
C HIS A 64 -4.91 -11.93 3.73
N PRO A 65 -4.26 -11.66 4.88
CA PRO A 65 -2.82 -11.67 4.95
C PRO A 65 -2.25 -13.10 4.79
N GLU A 66 -1.28 -13.28 3.90
CA GLU A 66 -0.57 -14.56 3.78
C GLU A 66 0.26 -14.82 5.05
N GLY A 67 -0.10 -15.86 5.80
CA GLY A 67 0.66 -16.31 6.99
C GLY A 67 0.30 -15.61 8.31
N LYS A 68 -0.75 -14.78 8.35
CA LYS A 68 -1.34 -14.23 9.59
C LYS A 68 -2.83 -14.53 9.65
N PRO A 69 -3.45 -14.61 10.84
CA PRO A 69 -4.91 -14.67 10.92
C PRO A 69 -5.53 -13.42 10.31
N ALA A 70 -6.69 -13.58 9.66
CA ALA A 70 -7.47 -12.46 9.19
C ALA A 70 -7.91 -11.57 10.38
N PRO A 71 -8.05 -10.25 10.18
CA PRO A 71 -8.53 -9.35 11.23
C PRO A 71 -9.87 -9.83 11.80
N ALA A 72 -10.02 -9.78 13.13
CA ALA A 72 -11.23 -10.29 13.77
C ALA A 72 -12.43 -9.34 13.65
N ASN A 73 -12.15 -8.05 13.44
CA ASN A 73 -13.15 -6.98 13.35
C ASN A 73 -12.69 -5.86 12.40
N GLU A 74 -13.63 -4.99 12.03
CA GLU A 74 -13.38 -3.85 11.15
C GLU A 74 -12.36 -2.86 11.71
N GLY A 75 -12.31 -2.69 13.04
CA GLY A 75 -11.36 -1.80 13.70
C GLY A 75 -9.90 -2.25 13.51
N GLU A 76 -9.64 -3.55 13.68
CA GLU A 76 -8.33 -4.16 13.41
C GLU A 76 -7.96 -4.08 11.94
N MET A 77 -8.92 -4.32 11.04
CA MET A 77 -8.71 -4.18 9.60
C MET A 77 -8.30 -2.74 9.23
N MET A 78 -9.01 -1.74 9.76
CA MET A 78 -8.67 -0.33 9.52
C MET A 78 -7.30 0.03 10.07
N LEU A 79 -6.93 -0.48 11.27
CA LEU A 79 -5.61 -0.27 11.84
C LEU A 79 -4.50 -0.82 10.94
N GLU A 80 -4.67 -2.02 10.40
CA GLU A 80 -3.69 -2.62 9.48
C GLU A 80 -3.60 -1.86 8.15
N ILE A 81 -4.73 -1.38 7.62
CA ILE A 81 -4.76 -0.50 6.43
C ILE A 81 -4.00 0.80 6.71
N PHE A 82 -4.21 1.42 7.88
CA PHE A 82 -3.51 2.65 8.27
C PHE A 82 -2.01 2.42 8.38
N LYS A 83 -1.57 1.37 9.10
CA LYS A 83 -0.15 1.01 9.20
C LYS A 83 0.50 0.81 7.83
N TYR A 84 -0.18 0.11 6.92
CA TYR A 84 0.36 -0.13 5.58
C TYR A 84 0.44 1.17 4.77
N THR A 85 -0.59 2.01 4.85
CA THR A 85 -0.64 3.31 4.16
C THR A 85 0.45 4.24 4.69
N ASP A 86 0.61 4.34 6.01
CA ASP A 86 1.65 5.15 6.66
C ASP A 86 3.04 4.70 6.22
N ARG A 87 3.27 3.39 6.16
CA ARG A 87 4.52 2.82 5.67
C ARG A 87 4.84 3.28 4.23
N VAL A 88 3.86 3.22 3.33
CA VAL A 88 4.02 3.65 1.93
C VAL A 88 4.28 5.16 1.84
N VAL A 89 3.53 5.97 2.59
CA VAL A 89 3.70 7.42 2.62
C VAL A 89 5.09 7.80 3.18
N ASN A 90 5.57 7.10 4.21
CA ASN A 90 6.88 7.34 4.81
C ASN A 90 8.05 7.02 3.86
N MET A 91 7.90 6.01 3.01
CA MET A 91 8.87 5.65 1.97
C MET A 91 8.91 6.67 0.82
N VAL A 92 7.75 7.18 0.38
CA VAL A 92 7.64 8.05 -0.80
C VAL A 92 7.79 9.54 -0.48
N ARG A 93 7.29 10.00 0.67
CA ARG A 93 7.32 11.40 1.12
C ARG A 93 6.77 12.40 0.08
N PRO A 94 5.49 12.29 -0.33
CA PRO A 94 4.91 13.20 -1.31
C PRO A 94 4.93 14.65 -0.81
N ARG A 95 5.42 15.59 -1.64
CA ARG A 95 5.59 17.00 -1.27
C ARG A 95 4.39 17.89 -1.59
N LYS A 96 3.49 17.45 -2.47
CA LYS A 96 2.36 18.26 -2.96
C LYS A 96 1.02 17.55 -2.85
N LEU A 97 0.93 16.31 -3.33
CA LEU A 97 -0.34 15.60 -3.44
C LEU A 97 -0.25 14.16 -2.94
N LEU A 98 -1.16 13.79 -2.04
CA LEU A 98 -1.52 12.41 -1.78
C LEU A 98 -2.95 12.19 -2.30
N MET A 99 -3.08 11.37 -3.33
CA MET A 99 -4.37 10.99 -3.90
C MET A 99 -4.67 9.54 -3.54
N ILE A 100 -5.77 9.31 -2.83
CA ILE A 100 -6.21 7.98 -2.44
C ILE A 100 -7.44 7.61 -3.27
N ALA A 101 -7.31 6.60 -4.11
CA ALA A 101 -8.39 6.08 -4.92
C ALA A 101 -8.97 4.82 -4.26
N VAL A 102 -10.21 4.93 -3.81
CA VAL A 102 -11.01 3.78 -3.36
C VAL A 102 -11.92 3.38 -4.50
N GLY A 103 -11.57 2.30 -5.19
CA GLY A 103 -12.36 1.79 -6.31
C GLY A 103 -13.37 0.77 -5.82
N PHE A 104 -14.65 1.11 -5.79
CA PHE A 104 -15.69 0.07 -5.78
C PHE A 104 -15.62 -0.67 -7.11
N MET A 105 -15.60 -2.00 -7.05
CA MET A 105 -15.52 -2.95 -8.17
C MET A 105 -15.93 -2.30 -9.50
N THR A 106 -14.98 -2.24 -10.46
CA THR A 106 -15.34 -2.17 -11.86
C THR A 106 -16.28 -3.33 -12.10
N ARG A 107 -17.57 -3.00 -12.28
CA ARG A 107 -18.63 -3.90 -12.71
C ARG A 107 -18.03 -4.92 -13.67
N GLU A 108 -18.18 -6.20 -13.36
CA GLU A 108 -18.16 -7.22 -14.39
C GLU A 108 -19.08 -6.72 -15.51
N LEU A 109 -18.50 -6.41 -16.67
CA LEU A 109 -19.21 -6.49 -17.92
C LEU A 109 -19.55 -7.97 -18.13
N GLY A 110 -20.58 -8.45 -17.43
CA GLY A 110 -21.24 -9.71 -17.72
C GLY A 110 -21.19 -10.84 -16.68
N ARG A 111 -21.59 -10.61 -15.42
CA ARG A 111 -22.47 -11.52 -14.66
C ARG A 111 -22.75 -10.96 -13.26
N LEU A 112 -24.03 -10.90 -12.90
CA LEU A 112 -24.43 -10.81 -11.50
C LEU A 112 -24.62 -12.24 -10.99
N PRO A 113 -23.90 -12.71 -9.96
CA PRO A 113 -24.43 -13.76 -9.09
C PRO A 113 -25.48 -13.13 -8.18
N SER A 114 -26.56 -13.86 -7.98
CA SER A 114 -27.82 -13.41 -7.39
C SER A 114 -27.81 -13.22 -5.87
N ASP A 115 -26.71 -13.39 -5.15
CA ASP A 115 -26.77 -13.48 -3.68
C ASP A 115 -25.55 -12.88 -3.01
N GLY A 116 -25.80 -11.91 -2.12
CA GLY A 116 -24.85 -11.47 -1.08
C GLY A 116 -24.21 -10.10 -1.29
N TYR A 117 -24.97 -9.02 -1.11
CA TYR A 117 -24.40 -7.70 -0.84
C TYR A 117 -23.91 -7.66 0.62
N ILE A 118 -22.62 -7.36 0.83
CA ILE A 118 -22.16 -6.73 2.08
C ILE A 118 -22.20 -5.22 1.82
N ILE A 119 -23.28 -4.58 2.27
CA ILE A 119 -23.30 -3.13 2.49
C ILE A 119 -22.75 -2.94 3.90
N LEU A 120 -21.60 -2.27 4.02
CA LEU A 120 -21.16 -1.72 5.29
C LEU A 120 -22.15 -0.61 5.67
N SER A 121 -22.95 -0.86 6.71
CA SER A 121 -23.73 0.14 7.44
C SER A 121 -23.15 0.32 8.82
#